data_AF-A0A927XJ71-F1
#
_entry.id   AF-A0A927XJ71-F1
#
_cell.length_a   1.000
_cell.length_b   1.000
_cell.length_c   1.000
_cell.angle_alpha   90.00
_cell.angle_beta   90.00
_cell.angle_gamma   90.00
#
_symmetry.space_group_name_H-M   'P 1'
#
loop_
_entity.id
_entity.type
_entity.pdbx_description
1 polymer ?
#
loop_
_entity_poly.entity_id
_entity_poly.type
_entity_poly.pdbx_seq_one_letter_code
_entity_poly.pdbx_strand_id
1 'polypeptide(L)'
;MRIERGKNVYYVVIDLEWNQYHNPMWTPTSRSGVKMHEEIIQIGCVKTDHNMNPVDTFKMYVRLAGGRRLDRYVKKLTHITDSDIASGEDFVVACPEFIKWIDDVDAIFSWGADDRRVFLNNVAFHSLEAPACPWYDGQKIFASQKPDHGSLGLKNIAQELGVYVNLTLHDAMNDAILTAFCMRNLDIEKGIREYNAPKKTQENANEPAPIHTSKTHRHQSQQAAWEEANNGLLHCPQCMQSLEWSGDEKGTIEKWYKPATCKTHGEFIIKGEFIGQKYTVLKLSFYEPTEDVMQMIEGKPDSPAKKRRRRRKKKAANKPETLVPEEMLARAIAFAAEKHKEQTRKGTSIPYIVHPMEAAAIAATMSDDACVIAAAVLHDVLEDCEGVTQDDIENAFGAHVADLVSAETCSASEDASWKERKQTTLDQLVIADEEQLIVALSDKLSNIRQMKRDYDAIGNKLFERFSVTDKKMHAWYYRSLKDVLEPVSRFSAYTEFSKLVDSVFGRKRLPKNEEKQTN
;
A
#
# COMPACT_ATOMS: atom_id res chain seq x y z
N MET A 1 -41.74 1.94 44.03
CA MET A 1 -40.58 1.62 43.18
C MET A 1 -41.04 1.65 41.73
N ARG A 2 -40.71 2.71 40.98
CA ARG A 2 -40.81 2.68 39.52
C ARG A 2 -39.66 1.79 39.05
N ILE A 3 -40.00 0.64 38.47
CA ILE A 3 -39.04 -0.17 37.73
C ILE A 3 -38.72 0.66 36.48
N GLU A 4 -37.56 1.30 36.46
CA GLU A 4 -37.00 1.85 35.23
C GLU A 4 -36.81 0.66 34.28
N ARG A 5 -37.65 0.59 33.24
CA ARG A 5 -37.39 -0.29 32.09
C ARG A 5 -36.08 0.21 31.49
N GLY A 6 -35.00 -0.53 31.69
CA GLY A 6 -33.70 -0.22 31.09
C GLY A 6 -33.88 -0.04 29.59
N LYS A 7 -33.29 1.02 29.03
CA LYS A 7 -33.21 1.18 27.58
C LYS A 7 -32.53 -0.08 27.02
N ASN A 8 -33.16 -0.73 26.04
CA ASN A 8 -32.46 -1.75 25.27
C ASN A 8 -31.31 -1.07 24.53
N VAL A 9 -30.07 -1.47 24.83
CA VAL A 9 -28.87 -0.95 24.17
C VAL A 9 -28.56 -1.86 22.99
N TYR A 10 -28.40 -1.26 21.81
CA TYR A 10 -28.05 -1.96 20.58
C TYR A 10 -26.78 -1.37 19.98
N TYR A 11 -25.95 -2.25 19.44
CA TYR A 11 -24.75 -1.86 18.72
C TYR A 11 -24.80 -2.39 17.29
N VAL A 12 -23.96 -1.82 16.43
CA VAL A 12 -23.68 -2.39 15.11
C VAL A 12 -22.20 -2.64 14.99
N VAL A 13 -21.84 -3.82 14.51
CA VAL A 13 -20.49 -4.14 14.06
C VAL A 13 -20.49 -4.03 12.55
N ILE A 14 -19.61 -3.20 11.99
CA ILE A 14 -19.47 -2.93 10.56
C ILE A 14 -18.10 -3.36 10.08
N ASP A 15 -18.07 -3.87 8.86
CA ASP A 15 -16.87 -4.08 8.06
C ASP A 15 -17.20 -3.68 6.61
N LEU A 16 -16.19 -3.22 5.87
CA LEU A 16 -16.34 -2.70 4.52
C LEU A 16 -15.30 -3.34 3.59
N GLU A 17 -15.73 -3.66 2.39
CA GLU A 17 -14.79 -3.89 1.28
C GLU A 17 -14.82 -2.68 0.34
N TRP A 18 -13.65 -2.27 -0.16
CA TRP A 18 -13.51 -1.13 -1.07
C TRP A 18 -12.59 -1.42 -2.25
N ASN A 19 -12.92 -0.81 -3.38
CA ASN A 19 -12.05 -0.75 -4.55
C ASN A 19 -10.97 0.33 -4.34
N GLN A 20 -9.78 0.13 -4.89
CA GLN A 20 -8.64 1.05 -4.73
C GLN A 20 -8.20 1.66 -6.05
N TYR A 21 -7.98 2.99 -6.05
CA TYR A 21 -7.50 3.74 -7.22
C TYR A 21 -6.08 4.26 -7.00
N HIS A 22 -5.10 3.57 -7.60
CA HIS A 22 -3.68 3.92 -7.49
C HIS A 22 -3.23 5.02 -8.47
N ASN A 23 -3.92 5.16 -9.61
CA ASN A 23 -3.56 6.14 -10.63
C ASN A 23 -4.44 7.40 -10.52
N PRO A 24 -3.84 8.58 -10.24
CA PRO A 24 -4.57 9.85 -10.07
C PRO A 24 -5.45 10.26 -11.25
N MET A 25 -5.17 9.78 -12.47
CA MET A 25 -5.95 10.07 -13.68
C MET A 25 -7.29 9.31 -13.69
N TRP A 26 -7.34 8.15 -13.03
CA TRP A 26 -8.53 7.29 -12.95
C TRP A 26 -9.25 7.42 -11.61
N THR A 27 -8.64 8.08 -10.62
CA THR A 27 -9.24 8.39 -9.33
C THR A 27 -10.43 9.32 -9.49
N PRO A 28 -11.64 8.91 -9.08
CA PRO A 28 -12.82 9.75 -9.16
C PRO A 28 -12.63 11.04 -8.36
N THR A 29 -13.08 12.16 -8.92
CA THR A 29 -13.01 13.48 -8.28
C THR A 29 -14.40 14.10 -8.21
N SER A 30 -14.82 14.55 -7.02
CA SER A 30 -16.10 15.19 -6.81
C SER A 30 -16.13 16.59 -7.46
N ARG A 31 -17.32 17.21 -7.53
CA ARG A 31 -17.45 18.62 -7.99
C ARG A 31 -16.70 19.61 -7.10
N SER A 32 -16.48 19.28 -5.83
CA SER A 32 -15.72 20.07 -4.86
C SER A 32 -14.20 19.77 -4.88
N GLY A 33 -13.73 18.89 -5.77
CA GLY A 33 -12.31 18.56 -5.92
C GLY A 33 -11.81 17.45 -5.00
N VAL A 34 -12.70 16.79 -4.23
CA VAL A 34 -12.34 15.67 -3.36
C VAL A 34 -12.08 14.43 -4.20
N LYS A 35 -10.93 13.79 -4.01
CA LYS A 35 -10.58 12.54 -4.70
C LYS A 35 -11.03 11.31 -3.91
N MET A 36 -11.61 10.34 -4.61
CA MET A 36 -12.02 9.05 -4.06
C MET A 36 -10.94 8.00 -4.31
N HIS A 37 -10.06 7.77 -3.35
CA HIS A 37 -9.03 6.73 -3.48
C HIS A 37 -9.55 5.33 -3.13
N GLU A 38 -10.56 5.24 -2.28
CA GLU A 38 -11.11 3.99 -1.72
C GLU A 38 -12.65 4.04 -1.84
N GLU A 39 -13.20 3.47 -2.91
CA GLU A 39 -14.65 3.48 -3.18
C GLU A 39 -15.29 2.20 -2.63
N ILE A 40 -16.26 2.33 -1.73
CA ILE A 40 -16.92 1.18 -1.08
C ILE A 40 -17.61 0.32 -2.13
N ILE A 41 -17.42 -1.00 -2.03
CA ILE A 41 -18.03 -2.00 -2.91
C ILE A 41 -18.88 -3.03 -2.16
N GLN A 42 -18.72 -3.13 -0.85
CA GLN A 42 -19.58 -3.96 0.00
C GLN A 42 -19.71 -3.34 1.39
N ILE A 43 -20.92 -3.37 1.94
CA ILE A 43 -21.22 -3.03 3.32
C ILE A 43 -21.71 -4.31 4.01
N GLY A 44 -21.01 -4.74 5.04
CA GLY A 44 -21.39 -5.86 5.89
C GLY A 44 -21.59 -5.40 7.33
N CYS A 45 -22.76 -5.67 7.89
CA CYS A 45 -23.07 -5.24 9.26
C CYS A 45 -23.85 -6.30 10.03
N VAL A 46 -23.57 -6.37 11.33
CA VAL A 46 -24.32 -7.16 12.29
C VAL A 46 -24.80 -6.25 13.41
N LYS A 47 -26.12 -6.14 13.57
CA LYS A 47 -26.72 -5.50 14.72
C LYS A 47 -26.67 -6.47 15.89
N THR A 48 -26.27 -6.00 17.05
CA THR A 48 -26.09 -6.82 18.25
C THR A 48 -26.80 -6.22 19.46
N ASP A 49 -27.11 -7.06 20.44
CA ASP A 49 -27.44 -6.61 21.78
C ASP A 49 -26.19 -6.12 22.53
N HIS A 50 -26.38 -5.62 23.76
CA HIS A 50 -25.29 -5.17 24.63
C HIS A 50 -24.19 -6.21 24.92
N ASN A 51 -24.44 -7.50 24.69
CA ASN A 51 -23.50 -8.60 24.88
C ASN A 51 -22.86 -9.08 23.56
N MET A 52 -22.99 -8.33 22.46
CA MET A 52 -22.49 -8.72 21.13
C MET A 52 -23.14 -10.02 20.60
N ASN A 53 -24.38 -10.31 20.99
CA ASN A 53 -25.18 -11.35 20.34
C ASN A 53 -25.88 -10.76 19.11
N PRO A 54 -25.75 -11.35 17.91
CA PRO A 54 -26.45 -10.92 16.71
C PRO A 54 -27.96 -10.88 16.90
N VAL A 55 -28.58 -9.79 16.43
CA VAL A 55 -30.02 -9.51 16.44
C VAL A 55 -30.54 -9.40 15.01
N ASP A 56 -29.78 -8.75 14.13
CA ASP A 56 -30.13 -8.55 12.73
C ASP A 56 -28.86 -8.37 11.89
N THR A 57 -28.97 -8.50 10.56
CA THR A 57 -27.84 -8.33 9.64
C THR A 57 -28.21 -7.45 8.46
N PHE A 58 -27.23 -6.71 7.95
CA PHE A 58 -27.38 -5.87 6.77
C PHE A 58 -26.20 -6.13 5.82
N LYS A 59 -26.49 -6.60 4.61
CA LYS A 59 -25.50 -6.83 3.55
C LYS A 59 -25.92 -6.08 2.29
N MET A 60 -24.99 -5.32 1.72
CA MET A 60 -25.25 -4.64 0.45
C MET A 60 -23.98 -4.58 -0.40
N TYR A 61 -24.11 -4.90 -1.68
CA TYR A 61 -23.09 -4.55 -2.67
C TYR A 61 -23.31 -3.12 -3.15
N VAL A 62 -22.21 -2.40 -3.34
CA VAL A 62 -22.23 -1.02 -3.82
C VAL A 62 -21.60 -1.01 -5.21
N ARG A 63 -22.32 -0.43 -6.18
CA ARG A 63 -21.81 -0.32 -7.54
C ARG A 63 -20.77 0.79 -7.65
N LEU A 64 -19.76 0.55 -8.48
CA LEU A 64 -18.77 1.57 -8.82
C LEU A 64 -19.42 2.65 -9.70
N ALA A 65 -19.25 3.92 -9.32
CA ALA A 65 -19.80 5.01 -10.09
C ALA A 65 -19.16 5.13 -11.48
N GLY A 66 -19.93 5.62 -12.46
CA GLY A 66 -19.42 5.95 -13.80
C GLY A 66 -18.95 4.76 -14.64
N GLY A 67 -19.38 3.53 -14.34
CA GLY A 67 -19.03 2.33 -15.14
C GLY A 67 -17.57 1.89 -14.99
N ARG A 68 -16.93 2.28 -13.87
CA ARG A 68 -15.56 1.88 -13.54
C ARG A 68 -15.48 0.38 -13.25
N ARG A 69 -14.27 -0.15 -13.35
CA ARG A 69 -13.98 -1.58 -13.13
C ARG A 69 -13.40 -1.82 -11.75
N LEU A 70 -13.74 -2.98 -11.20
CA LEU A 70 -13.15 -3.48 -9.98
C LEU A 70 -11.67 -3.79 -10.23
N ASP A 71 -10.81 -3.39 -9.28
CA ASP A 71 -9.40 -3.72 -9.32
C ASP A 71 -9.18 -5.24 -9.28
N ARG A 72 -8.19 -5.73 -10.04
CA ARG A 72 -7.96 -7.17 -10.20
C ARG A 72 -7.48 -7.83 -8.91
N TYR A 73 -6.66 -7.13 -8.12
CA TYR A 73 -6.21 -7.61 -6.81
C TYR A 73 -7.37 -7.63 -5.82
N VAL A 74 -8.16 -6.54 -5.75
CA VAL A 74 -9.36 -6.47 -4.89
C VAL A 74 -10.35 -7.59 -5.23
N LYS A 75 -10.59 -7.84 -6.52
CA LYS A 75 -11.44 -8.95 -7.00
C LYS A 75 -10.95 -10.33 -6.55
N LYS A 76 -9.63 -10.54 -6.55
CA LYS A 76 -9.01 -11.80 -6.10
C LYS A 76 -9.08 -11.95 -4.57
N LEU A 77 -8.86 -10.86 -3.85
CA LEU A 77 -8.83 -10.82 -2.39
C LEU A 77 -10.22 -11.03 -1.80
N THR A 78 -11.21 -10.28 -2.30
CA THR A 78 -12.57 -10.23 -1.73
C THR A 78 -13.53 -11.26 -2.31
N HIS A 79 -13.15 -11.89 -3.42
CA HIS A 79 -14.02 -12.74 -4.24
C HIS A 79 -15.27 -12.04 -4.82
N ILE A 80 -15.40 -10.72 -4.68
CA ILE A 80 -16.47 -9.92 -5.27
C ILE A 80 -16.28 -9.86 -6.78
N THR A 81 -17.32 -10.18 -7.54
CA THR A 81 -17.28 -10.23 -9.00
C THR A 81 -17.81 -8.94 -9.63
N ASP A 82 -17.51 -8.74 -10.92
CA ASP A 82 -18.11 -7.62 -11.69
C ASP A 82 -19.63 -7.72 -11.74
N SER A 83 -20.20 -8.94 -11.63
CA SER A 83 -21.64 -9.15 -11.57
C SER A 83 -22.22 -8.65 -10.25
N ASP A 84 -21.54 -8.90 -9.13
CA ASP A 84 -21.97 -8.42 -7.81
C ASP A 84 -21.98 -6.89 -7.79
N ILE A 85 -20.90 -6.26 -8.28
CA ILE A 85 -20.80 -4.81 -8.44
C ILE A 85 -21.89 -4.28 -9.37
N ALA A 86 -22.16 -4.94 -10.49
CA ALA A 86 -23.20 -4.51 -11.44
C ALA A 86 -24.61 -4.61 -10.85
N SER A 87 -24.84 -5.55 -9.92
CA SER A 87 -26.10 -5.70 -9.19
C SER A 87 -26.22 -4.83 -7.94
N GLY A 88 -25.12 -4.17 -7.53
CA GLY A 88 -25.07 -3.34 -6.35
C GLY A 88 -25.80 -2.01 -6.51
N GLU A 89 -26.13 -1.41 -5.38
CA GLU A 89 -26.79 -0.09 -5.31
C GLU A 89 -25.77 1.04 -5.45
N ASP A 90 -26.20 2.19 -5.98
CA ASP A 90 -25.35 3.39 -5.95
C ASP A 90 -25.11 3.81 -4.48
N PHE A 91 -23.90 4.23 -4.13
CA PHE A 91 -23.57 4.59 -2.73
C PHE A 91 -24.51 5.68 -2.17
N VAL A 92 -25.01 6.57 -3.02
CA VAL A 92 -26.01 7.61 -2.67
C VAL A 92 -27.37 7.05 -2.25
N VAL A 93 -27.65 5.78 -2.55
CA VAL A 93 -28.83 5.02 -2.08
C VAL A 93 -28.44 4.14 -0.91
N ALA A 94 -27.34 3.39 -1.05
CA ALA A 94 -26.86 2.46 -0.04
C ALA A 94 -26.63 3.11 1.33
N CYS A 95 -26.01 4.30 1.36
CA CYS A 95 -25.67 4.99 2.60
C CYS A 95 -26.91 5.46 3.39
N PRO A 96 -27.89 6.16 2.79
CA PRO A 96 -29.14 6.47 3.48
C PRO A 96 -29.92 5.24 3.98
N GLU A 97 -29.93 4.13 3.24
CA GLU A 97 -30.58 2.89 3.68
C GLU A 97 -29.87 2.28 4.89
N PHE A 98 -28.53 2.24 4.87
CA PHE A 98 -27.73 1.83 6.02
C PHE A 98 -28.00 2.73 7.23
N ILE A 99 -27.97 4.06 7.08
CA ILE A 99 -28.23 5.02 8.17
C ILE A 99 -29.62 4.81 8.77
N LYS A 100 -30.62 4.56 7.93
CA LYS A 100 -31.98 4.24 8.38
C LYS A 100 -32.03 2.92 9.15
N TRP A 101 -31.27 1.90 8.73
CA TRP A 101 -31.25 0.60 9.41
C TRP A 101 -30.58 0.66 10.80
N ILE A 102 -29.72 1.64 11.03
CA ILE A 102 -29.04 1.87 12.32
C ILE A 102 -29.66 3.00 13.16
N ASP A 103 -30.87 3.47 12.84
CA ASP A 103 -31.46 4.66 13.48
C ASP A 103 -31.76 4.49 14.98
N ASP A 104 -31.82 3.25 15.45
CA ASP A 104 -32.14 2.85 16.82
C ASP A 104 -30.93 2.25 17.58
N VAL A 105 -29.70 2.47 17.11
CA VAL A 105 -28.49 1.91 17.71
C VAL A 105 -27.68 2.96 18.46
N ASP A 106 -27.04 2.55 19.56
CA ASP A 106 -26.29 3.45 20.44
C ASP A 106 -24.86 3.70 19.96
N ALA A 107 -24.26 2.76 19.22
CA ALA A 107 -22.89 2.88 18.72
C ALA A 107 -22.59 1.94 17.55
N ILE A 108 -21.57 2.30 16.77
CA ILE A 108 -20.97 1.48 15.72
C ILE A 108 -19.57 1.03 16.15
N PHE A 109 -19.21 -0.20 15.82
CA PHE A 109 -17.88 -0.77 16.02
C PHE A 109 -17.31 -1.28 14.71
N SER A 110 -16.04 -1.01 14.46
CA SER A 110 -15.24 -1.67 13.43
C SER A 110 -14.01 -2.30 14.09
N TRP A 111 -13.43 -3.34 13.50
CA TRP A 111 -12.23 -3.95 14.10
C TRP A 111 -11.07 -2.94 14.10
N GLY A 112 -10.84 -2.23 12.99
CA GLY A 112 -9.81 -1.19 12.88
C GLY A 112 -10.38 0.21 12.69
N ALA A 113 -9.49 1.19 12.50
CA ALA A 113 -9.87 2.58 12.23
C ALA A 113 -10.17 2.86 10.75
N ASP A 114 -9.84 1.91 9.85
CA ASP A 114 -9.92 2.10 8.40
C ASP A 114 -11.37 2.15 7.90
N ASP A 115 -12.25 1.26 8.35
CA ASP A 115 -13.67 1.26 7.93
C ASP A 115 -14.35 2.60 8.18
N ARG A 116 -14.13 3.18 9.37
CA ARG A 116 -14.64 4.51 9.71
C ARG A 116 -14.14 5.57 8.74
N ARG A 117 -12.84 5.55 8.45
CA ARG A 117 -12.19 6.51 7.57
C ARG A 117 -12.73 6.39 6.15
N VAL A 118 -12.78 5.17 5.62
CA VAL A 118 -13.29 4.85 4.27
C VAL A 118 -14.77 5.25 4.16
N PHE A 119 -15.60 4.89 5.14
CA PHE A 119 -17.01 5.27 5.19
C PHE A 119 -17.21 6.78 5.14
N LEU A 120 -16.54 7.52 6.03
CA LEU A 120 -16.67 8.99 6.08
C LEU A 120 -16.13 9.67 4.83
N ASN A 121 -15.08 9.13 4.20
CA ASN A 121 -14.58 9.62 2.91
C ASN A 121 -15.62 9.46 1.80
N ASN A 122 -16.32 8.32 1.76
CA ASN A 122 -17.39 8.07 0.79
C ASN A 122 -18.60 8.99 1.04
N VAL A 123 -19.02 9.16 2.29
CA VAL A 123 -20.05 10.12 2.68
C VAL A 123 -19.70 11.54 2.23
N ALA A 124 -18.48 12.00 2.52
CA ALA A 124 -18.02 13.35 2.16
C ALA A 124 -17.95 13.56 0.64
N PHE A 125 -17.40 12.60 -0.10
CA PHE A 125 -17.32 12.66 -1.57
C PHE A 125 -18.70 12.79 -2.22
N HIS A 126 -19.69 12.07 -1.69
CA HIS A 126 -21.06 12.09 -2.17
C HIS A 126 -21.93 13.18 -1.54
N SER A 127 -21.37 14.00 -0.63
CA SER A 127 -22.09 15.06 0.10
C SER A 127 -23.32 14.54 0.85
N LEU A 128 -23.18 13.38 1.50
CA LEU A 128 -24.21 12.74 2.31
C LEU A 128 -24.04 13.07 3.80
N GLU A 129 -25.03 12.72 4.61
CA GLU A 129 -24.95 12.85 6.07
C GLU A 129 -24.30 11.59 6.68
N ALA A 130 -23.48 11.77 7.72
CA ALA A 130 -22.87 10.67 8.45
C ALA A 130 -23.80 10.18 9.59
N PRO A 131 -23.67 8.92 10.05
CA PRO A 131 -24.35 8.44 11.25
C PRO A 131 -24.10 9.34 12.46
N ALA A 132 -25.15 9.64 13.22
CA ALA A 132 -25.06 10.51 14.41
C ALA A 132 -24.48 9.79 15.65
N CYS A 133 -24.45 8.46 15.65
CA CYS A 133 -23.96 7.65 16.75
C CYS A 133 -22.41 7.56 16.78
N PRO A 134 -21.80 7.37 17.96
CA PRO A 134 -20.36 7.23 18.10
C PRO A 134 -19.83 5.95 17.41
N TRP A 135 -18.59 6.05 16.93
CA TRP A 135 -17.85 4.91 16.36
C TRP A 135 -16.68 4.52 17.28
N TYR A 136 -16.49 3.22 17.48
CA TYR A 136 -15.47 2.65 18.33
C TYR A 136 -14.58 1.65 17.59
N ASP A 137 -13.30 1.66 17.95
CA ASP A 137 -12.27 0.78 17.40
C ASP A 137 -12.15 -0.46 18.30
N GLY A 138 -12.65 -1.60 17.80
CA GLY A 138 -12.69 -2.87 18.51
C GLY A 138 -11.29 -3.41 18.83
N GLN A 139 -10.31 -3.21 17.94
CA GLN A 139 -8.92 -3.62 18.16
C GLN A 139 -8.29 -2.86 19.33
N LYS A 140 -8.55 -1.56 19.47
CA LYS A 140 -8.08 -0.77 20.63
C LYS A 140 -8.72 -1.23 21.95
N ILE A 141 -10.02 -1.51 21.93
CA ILE A 141 -10.74 -2.01 23.11
C ILE A 141 -10.21 -3.41 23.50
N PHE A 142 -9.97 -4.27 22.51
CA PHE A 142 -9.36 -5.58 22.74
C PHE A 142 -7.96 -5.42 23.37
N ALA A 143 -7.12 -4.57 22.78
CA ALA A 143 -5.76 -4.33 23.27
C ALA A 143 -5.71 -3.78 24.70
N SER A 144 -6.68 -2.93 25.10
CA SER A 144 -6.73 -2.41 26.47
C SER A 144 -7.10 -3.47 27.51
N GLN A 145 -7.92 -4.46 27.14
CA GLN A 145 -8.41 -5.50 28.05
C GLN A 145 -7.55 -6.77 28.05
N LYS A 146 -6.78 -7.00 26.98
CA LYS A 146 -5.95 -8.20 26.77
C LYS A 146 -4.49 -7.82 26.49
N PRO A 147 -3.75 -7.19 27.43
CA PRO A 147 -2.43 -6.62 27.16
C PRO A 147 -1.35 -7.63 26.71
N ASP A 148 -1.54 -8.92 26.98
CA ASP A 148 -0.62 -10.01 26.61
C ASP A 148 -0.97 -10.66 25.25
N HIS A 149 -1.64 -9.92 24.35
CA HIS A 149 -2.07 -10.40 23.06
C HIS A 149 -0.91 -10.56 22.05
N GLY A 150 -1.10 -11.45 21.08
CA GLY A 150 -0.22 -11.56 19.91
C GLY A 150 -0.50 -10.49 18.84
N SER A 151 -0.51 -10.92 17.57
CA SER A 151 -0.90 -10.04 16.46
C SER A 151 -2.38 -9.67 16.55
N LEU A 152 -2.68 -8.38 16.43
CA LEU A 152 -4.03 -7.81 16.52
C LEU A 152 -4.87 -7.97 15.23
N GLY A 153 -4.40 -8.74 14.25
CA GLY A 153 -5.19 -9.05 13.05
C GLY A 153 -6.43 -9.88 13.42
N LEU A 154 -7.59 -9.55 12.83
CA LEU A 154 -8.88 -10.18 13.17
C LEU A 154 -8.82 -11.70 13.14
N LYS A 155 -8.25 -12.28 12.06
CA LYS A 155 -8.04 -13.72 11.92
C LYS A 155 -7.26 -14.34 13.09
N ASN A 156 -6.18 -13.68 13.52
CA ASN A 156 -5.32 -14.20 14.58
C ASN A 156 -6.04 -14.15 15.93
N ILE A 157 -6.76 -13.07 16.21
CA ILE A 157 -7.55 -12.96 17.43
C ILE A 157 -8.73 -13.93 17.44
N ALA A 158 -9.41 -14.13 16.31
CA ALA A 158 -10.46 -15.14 16.19
C ALA A 158 -9.93 -16.55 16.51
N GLN A 159 -8.75 -16.90 15.99
CA GLN A 159 -8.09 -18.17 16.29
C GLN A 159 -7.69 -18.28 17.76
N GLU A 160 -7.12 -17.22 18.35
CA GLU A 160 -6.73 -17.18 19.77
C GLU A 160 -7.93 -17.38 20.70
N LEU A 161 -9.07 -16.77 20.37
CA LEU A 161 -10.31 -16.88 21.14
C LEU A 161 -11.09 -18.18 20.86
N GLY A 162 -10.65 -19.01 19.91
CA GLY A 162 -11.37 -20.22 19.51
C GLY A 162 -12.72 -19.95 18.82
N VAL A 163 -12.89 -18.77 18.22
CA VAL A 163 -14.08 -18.43 17.42
C VAL A 163 -13.98 -19.14 16.08
N TYR A 164 -15.02 -19.87 15.69
CA TYR A 164 -15.03 -20.74 14.51
C TYR A 164 -14.73 -19.97 13.21
N VAL A 165 -13.61 -20.31 12.56
CA VAL A 165 -13.03 -19.59 11.40
C VAL A 165 -13.44 -20.17 10.03
N ASN A 166 -14.50 -20.97 9.92
CA ASN A 166 -14.95 -21.50 8.62
C ASN A 166 -15.78 -20.48 7.82
N LEU A 167 -15.44 -19.20 7.94
CA LEU A 167 -15.98 -18.12 7.14
C LEU A 167 -14.91 -17.70 6.14
N THR A 168 -15.34 -17.35 4.92
CA THR A 168 -14.45 -16.73 3.94
C THR A 168 -14.10 -15.34 4.43
N LEU A 169 -12.81 -15.10 4.69
CA LEU A 169 -12.27 -13.78 5.02
C LEU A 169 -12.27 -12.88 3.79
N HIS A 170 -12.25 -11.57 4.00
CA HIS A 170 -12.39 -10.55 2.96
C HIS A 170 -13.78 -10.56 2.30
N ASP A 171 -14.79 -10.94 3.08
CA ASP A 171 -16.20 -10.64 2.79
C ASP A 171 -16.72 -9.83 3.98
N ALA A 172 -17.19 -8.61 3.72
CA ALA A 172 -17.56 -7.65 4.76
C ALA A 172 -18.59 -8.21 5.74
N MET A 173 -19.54 -9.03 5.28
CA MET A 173 -20.54 -9.61 6.19
C MET A 173 -19.89 -10.64 7.12
N ASN A 174 -19.05 -11.51 6.58
CA ASN A 174 -18.35 -12.52 7.36
C ASN A 174 -17.40 -11.89 8.39
N ASP A 175 -16.67 -10.85 8.01
CA ASP A 175 -15.71 -10.18 8.88
C ASP A 175 -16.41 -9.32 9.96
N ALA A 176 -17.58 -8.73 9.66
CA ALA A 176 -18.43 -8.11 10.68
C ALA A 176 -18.96 -9.14 11.70
N ILE A 177 -19.42 -10.31 11.24
CA ILE A 177 -19.85 -11.42 12.11
C ILE A 177 -18.68 -11.88 12.99
N LEU A 178 -17.52 -12.11 12.39
CA LEU A 178 -16.32 -12.57 13.10
C LEU A 178 -15.89 -11.56 14.16
N THR A 179 -15.91 -10.26 13.80
CA THR A 179 -15.62 -9.15 14.71
C THR A 179 -16.57 -9.15 15.90
N ALA A 180 -17.89 -9.29 15.68
CA ALA A 180 -18.87 -9.36 16.76
C ALA A 180 -18.60 -10.53 17.72
N PHE A 181 -18.22 -11.70 17.21
CA PHE A 181 -17.85 -12.85 18.04
C PHE A 181 -16.56 -12.64 18.82
N CYS A 182 -15.54 -12.00 18.23
CA CYS A 182 -14.34 -11.61 18.97
C CYS A 182 -14.69 -10.64 20.11
N MET A 183 -15.52 -9.64 19.81
CA MET A 183 -15.95 -8.62 20.76
C MET A 183 -16.83 -9.16 21.89
N ARG A 184 -17.54 -10.28 21.69
CA ARG A 184 -18.30 -10.97 22.75
C ARG A 184 -17.43 -11.41 23.94
N ASN A 185 -16.11 -11.52 23.74
CA ASN A 185 -15.15 -11.87 24.78
C ASN A 185 -14.60 -10.66 25.55
N LEU A 186 -15.18 -9.47 25.34
CA LEU A 186 -14.77 -8.20 25.94
C LEU A 186 -15.87 -7.60 26.81
N ASP A 187 -15.49 -6.79 27.78
CA ASP A 187 -16.41 -5.93 28.53
C ASP A 187 -16.63 -4.64 27.71
N ILE A 188 -17.70 -4.63 26.91
CA ILE A 188 -17.98 -3.54 25.96
C ILE A 188 -18.26 -2.22 26.66
N GLU A 189 -19.06 -2.22 27.73
CA GLU A 189 -19.40 -1.00 28.46
C GLU A 189 -18.18 -0.39 29.15
N LYS A 190 -17.31 -1.21 29.74
CA LYS A 190 -16.01 -0.75 30.23
C LYS A 190 -15.14 -0.24 29.09
N GLY A 191 -15.09 -0.96 27.98
CA GLY A 191 -14.36 -0.58 26.78
C GLY A 191 -14.74 0.82 26.28
N ILE A 192 -16.03 1.08 26.09
CA ILE A 192 -16.57 2.40 25.70
C ILE A 192 -16.17 3.47 26.72
N ARG A 193 -16.36 3.21 28.02
CA ARG A 193 -16.03 4.18 29.08
C ARG A 193 -14.55 4.52 29.10
N GLU A 194 -13.66 3.54 28.98
CA GLU A 194 -12.22 3.74 28.93
C GLU A 194 -11.76 4.40 27.62
N TYR A 195 -12.41 4.07 26.50
CA TYR A 195 -12.15 4.69 25.21
C TYR A 195 -12.49 6.19 25.21
N ASN A 196 -13.62 6.55 25.83
CA ASN A 196 -14.06 7.94 25.99
C ASN A 196 -13.38 8.67 27.15
N ALA A 197 -12.75 7.94 28.07
CA ALA A 197 -12.10 8.56 29.23
C ALA A 197 -10.99 9.49 28.75
N PRO A 198 -10.82 10.66 29.40
CA PRO A 198 -9.65 11.49 29.18
C PRO A 198 -8.43 10.61 29.40
N LYS A 199 -7.60 10.44 28.35
CA LYS A 199 -6.39 9.63 28.46
C LYS A 199 -5.56 10.22 29.59
N LYS A 200 -5.41 9.49 30.71
CA LYS A 200 -4.41 9.82 31.71
C LYS A 200 -3.10 9.94 30.95
N THR A 201 -2.48 11.11 31.01
CA THR A 201 -1.12 11.32 30.53
C THR A 201 -0.28 10.21 31.13
N GLN A 202 0.04 9.20 30.33
CA GLN A 202 0.89 8.11 30.79
C GLN A 202 2.21 8.76 31.15
N GLU A 203 2.58 8.72 32.44
CA GLU A 203 3.84 9.24 32.98
C GLU A 203 5.10 8.59 32.34
N ASN A 204 4.96 7.77 31.29
CA ASN A 204 6.06 7.22 30.51
C ASN A 204 5.88 7.25 28.97
N ALA A 205 4.94 8.02 28.44
CA ALA A 205 4.95 8.41 27.02
C ALA A 205 5.34 9.91 26.95
N ASN A 206 6.52 10.23 26.41
CA ASN A 206 7.02 11.63 26.38
C ASN A 206 6.21 12.57 25.46
N GLU A 207 5.09 12.14 24.87
CA GLU A 207 4.25 12.98 24.00
C GLU A 207 2.74 12.70 24.28
N PRO A 208 1.88 13.74 24.38
CA PRO A 208 0.43 13.60 24.42
C PRO A 208 -0.10 12.79 23.23
N ALA A 209 -1.22 12.09 23.41
CA ALA A 209 -1.87 11.38 22.30
C ALA A 209 -2.65 12.38 21.43
N PRO A 210 -2.49 12.35 20.09
CA PRO A 210 -3.26 13.21 19.21
C PRO A 210 -4.74 12.80 19.17
N ILE A 211 -5.61 13.78 18.92
CA ILE A 211 -7.06 13.60 18.72
C ILE A 211 -7.31 12.92 17.38
N HIS A 212 -6.51 13.26 16.38
CA HIS A 212 -6.58 12.67 15.05
C HIS A 212 -5.19 12.55 14.43
N THR A 213 -5.01 11.58 13.56
CA THR A 213 -3.80 11.46 12.74
C THR A 213 -4.19 11.09 11.33
N SER A 214 -3.69 11.86 10.38
CA SER A 214 -3.74 11.53 8.96
C SER A 214 -2.33 11.33 8.42
N LYS A 215 -2.23 10.57 7.34
CA LYS A 215 -0.99 10.34 6.62
C LYS A 215 -1.26 10.53 5.14
N THR A 216 -0.32 11.15 4.45
CA THR A 216 -0.32 11.13 2.99
C THR A 216 0.02 9.75 2.48
N HIS A 217 -0.23 9.54 1.20
CA HIS A 217 0.43 8.48 0.46
C HIS A 217 1.95 8.67 0.46
N ARG A 218 2.68 7.66 -0.01
CA ARG A 218 4.13 7.75 -0.21
C ARG A 218 4.41 8.67 -1.40
N HIS A 219 5.21 9.71 -1.18
CA HIS A 219 5.64 10.63 -2.23
C HIS A 219 7.15 10.63 -2.42
N GLN A 220 7.61 10.98 -3.61
CA GLN A 220 9.04 11.10 -3.92
C GLN A 220 9.70 12.35 -3.31
N SER A 221 8.92 13.30 -2.79
CA SER A 221 9.45 14.52 -2.16
C SER A 221 8.57 15.01 -1.00
N GLN A 222 9.19 15.75 -0.08
CA GLN A 222 8.48 16.47 0.99
C GLN A 222 7.44 17.44 0.44
N GLN A 223 7.73 18.07 -0.70
CA GLN A 223 6.82 19.01 -1.34
C GLN A 223 5.55 18.32 -1.88
N ALA A 224 5.69 17.19 -2.58
CA ALA A 224 4.53 16.45 -3.09
C ALA A 224 3.65 15.89 -1.95
N ALA A 225 4.27 15.40 -0.87
CA ALA A 225 3.54 15.03 0.34
C ALA A 225 2.82 16.23 0.97
N TRP A 226 3.46 17.38 1.05
CA TRP A 226 2.84 18.60 1.54
C TRP A 226 1.66 19.05 0.68
N GLU A 227 1.78 18.98 -0.64
CA GLU A 227 0.70 19.34 -1.58
C GLU A 227 -0.52 18.42 -1.43
N GLU A 228 -0.34 17.10 -1.31
CA GLU A 228 -1.46 16.20 -0.98
C GLU A 228 -2.09 16.56 0.37
N ALA A 229 -1.25 16.75 1.39
CA ALA A 229 -1.73 17.04 2.73
C ALA A 229 -2.53 18.34 2.77
N ASN A 230 -2.05 19.39 2.11
CA ASN A 230 -2.70 20.69 2.06
C ASN A 230 -4.00 20.66 1.23
N ASN A 231 -4.08 19.79 0.22
CA ASN A 231 -5.25 19.69 -0.66
C ASN A 231 -6.32 18.69 -0.17
N GLY A 232 -6.01 17.82 0.79
CA GLY A 232 -6.93 16.75 1.20
C GLY A 232 -6.95 16.39 2.68
N LEU A 233 -5.87 16.66 3.43
CA LEU A 233 -5.72 16.18 4.82
C LEU A 233 -5.78 17.30 5.86
N LEU A 234 -5.80 18.56 5.45
CA LEU A 234 -5.85 19.73 6.32
C LEU A 234 -7.28 20.17 6.64
N HIS A 235 -8.01 19.29 7.32
CA HIS A 235 -9.41 19.51 7.70
C HIS A 235 -9.60 19.36 9.20
N CYS A 236 -10.61 20.04 9.75
CA CYS A 236 -10.94 19.95 11.16
C CYS A 236 -11.30 18.49 11.49
N PRO A 237 -10.65 17.86 12.50
CA PRO A 237 -10.90 16.46 12.82
C PRO A 237 -12.31 16.20 13.38
N GLN A 238 -13.08 17.25 13.68
CA GLN A 238 -14.43 17.17 14.23
C GLN A 238 -15.53 17.43 13.19
N CYS A 239 -15.44 18.47 12.34
CA CYS A 239 -16.44 18.76 11.28
C CYS A 239 -15.96 18.57 9.84
N MET A 240 -14.68 18.25 9.62
CA MET A 240 -14.07 18.15 8.28
C MET A 240 -14.10 19.43 7.43
N GLN A 241 -14.49 20.59 8.00
CA GLN A 241 -14.31 21.88 7.33
C GLN A 241 -12.82 22.26 7.24
N SER A 242 -12.47 23.07 6.26
CA SER A 242 -11.10 23.56 6.08
C SER A 242 -10.63 24.32 7.32
N LEU A 243 -9.37 24.08 7.71
CA LEU A 243 -8.71 24.82 8.77
C LEU A 243 -7.96 26.02 8.20
N GLU A 244 -7.95 27.12 8.93
CA GLU A 244 -7.16 28.31 8.60
C GLU A 244 -5.90 28.32 9.48
N TRP A 245 -4.71 28.38 8.88
CA TRP A 245 -3.45 28.46 9.63
C TRP A 245 -3.42 29.71 10.51
N SER A 246 -3.01 29.56 11.77
CA SER A 246 -2.85 30.66 12.71
C SER A 246 -1.46 30.60 13.36
N GLY A 247 -0.93 31.76 13.75
CA GLY A 247 0.37 31.87 14.43
C GLY A 247 1.58 31.37 13.62
N ASP A 248 2.72 31.30 14.31
CA ASP A 248 4.01 30.92 13.72
C ASP A 248 4.26 29.40 13.82
N GLU A 249 4.94 28.86 12.81
CA GLU A 249 5.44 27.50 12.81
C GLU A 249 6.67 27.37 13.73
N LYS A 250 6.72 26.31 14.53
CA LYS A 250 7.86 25.96 15.39
C LYS A 250 8.39 24.57 15.05
N GLY A 251 9.70 24.38 15.07
CA GLY A 251 10.34 23.07 14.87
C GLY A 251 11.38 23.08 13.74
N THR A 252 11.52 21.95 13.07
CA THR A 252 12.40 21.75 11.92
C THR A 252 11.60 21.35 10.69
N ILE A 253 12.23 21.37 9.51
CA ILE A 253 11.60 20.95 8.26
C ILE A 253 11.09 19.49 8.31
N GLU A 254 11.74 18.60 9.06
CA GLU A 254 11.35 17.20 9.21
C GLU A 254 10.21 16.99 10.24
N LYS A 255 10.12 17.89 11.23
CA LYS A 255 9.15 17.83 12.32
C LYS A 255 8.82 19.23 12.81
N TRP A 256 7.60 19.67 12.53
CA TRP A 256 7.13 21.01 12.85
C TRP A 256 5.75 20.98 13.52
N TYR A 257 5.43 22.08 14.18
CA TYR A 257 4.17 22.33 14.85
C TYR A 257 3.64 23.67 14.39
N LYS A 258 2.37 23.69 13.98
CA LYS A 258 1.72 24.91 13.53
C LYS A 258 0.28 25.00 14.04
N PRO A 259 -0.14 26.12 14.63
CA PRO A 259 -1.53 26.32 15.02
C PRO A 259 -2.45 26.45 13.79
N ALA A 260 -3.69 25.98 13.92
CA ALA A 260 -4.72 26.17 12.91
C ALA A 260 -6.09 26.32 13.59
N THR A 261 -6.99 27.11 13.01
CA THR A 261 -8.29 27.45 13.59
C THR A 261 -9.43 26.91 12.74
N CYS A 262 -10.41 26.29 13.40
CA CYS A 262 -11.71 25.95 12.85
C CYS A 262 -12.74 26.98 13.32
N LYS A 263 -13.60 27.47 12.41
CA LYS A 263 -14.67 28.43 12.75
C LYS A 263 -15.68 27.91 13.76
N THR A 264 -15.87 26.58 13.81
CA THR A 264 -16.85 25.93 14.69
C THR A 264 -16.21 25.37 15.96
N HIS A 265 -15.01 24.80 15.84
CA HIS A 265 -14.39 23.99 16.91
C HIS A 265 -13.15 24.62 17.55
N GLY A 266 -12.79 25.85 17.18
CA GLY A 266 -11.70 26.59 17.80
C GLY A 266 -10.32 26.19 17.29
N GLU A 267 -9.29 26.42 18.12
CA GLU A 267 -7.89 26.22 17.75
C GLU A 267 -7.41 24.78 17.92
N PHE A 268 -6.52 24.37 17.03
CA PHE A 268 -5.80 23.11 17.05
C PHE A 268 -4.30 23.38 16.89
N ILE A 269 -3.48 22.49 17.45
CA ILE A 269 -2.06 22.39 17.13
C ILE A 269 -1.87 21.21 16.19
N ILE A 270 -1.28 21.46 15.02
CA ILE A 270 -0.98 20.42 14.04
C ILE A 270 0.51 20.14 14.08
N LYS A 271 0.86 18.88 14.33
CA LYS A 271 2.22 18.37 14.24
C LYS A 271 2.41 17.67 12.90
N GLY A 272 3.28 18.20 12.06
CA GLY A 272 3.74 17.53 10.85
C GLY A 272 5.03 16.76 11.13
N GLU A 273 5.06 15.48 10.79
CA GLU A 273 6.26 14.65 10.83
C GLU A 273 6.43 13.95 9.48
N PHE A 274 7.53 14.22 8.80
CA PHE A 274 7.89 13.45 7.61
C PHE A 274 8.51 12.12 8.04
N ILE A 275 7.97 11.02 7.50
CA ILE A 275 8.32 9.65 7.83
C ILE A 275 8.82 8.96 6.56
N GLY A 276 9.95 8.28 6.69
CA GLY A 276 10.60 7.55 5.60
C GLY A 276 11.93 8.19 5.19
N GLN A 277 12.90 7.35 4.79
CA GLN A 277 14.24 7.82 4.40
C GLN A 277 14.37 8.05 2.88
N LYS A 278 13.54 7.37 2.06
CA LYS A 278 13.57 7.41 0.58
C LYS A 278 12.27 7.96 -0.04
N TYR A 279 11.11 7.65 0.55
CA TYR A 279 9.82 8.28 0.24
C TYR A 279 9.37 9.11 1.43
N THR A 280 8.73 10.24 1.13
CA THR A 280 8.19 11.11 2.13
C THR A 280 6.71 10.80 2.34
N VAL A 281 6.38 10.24 3.49
CA VAL A 281 5.01 10.25 4.03
C VAL A 281 4.93 11.40 5.02
N LEU A 282 4.01 12.34 4.82
CA LEU A 282 3.73 13.34 5.84
C LEU A 282 2.63 12.81 6.76
N LYS A 283 2.98 12.62 8.03
CA LYS A 283 2.02 12.34 9.09
C LYS A 283 1.61 13.66 9.73
N LEU A 284 0.32 13.99 9.69
CA LEU A 284 -0.26 15.10 10.43
C LEU A 284 -0.95 14.57 11.68
N SER A 285 -0.56 15.06 12.86
CA SER A 285 -1.18 14.71 14.14
C SER A 285 -1.81 15.96 14.75
N PHE A 286 -3.10 15.91 15.07
CA PHE A 286 -3.89 17.05 15.53
C PHE A 286 -4.08 16.99 17.05
N TYR A 287 -3.86 18.12 17.71
CA TYR A 287 -3.93 18.26 19.16
C TYR A 287 -4.82 19.44 19.56
N GLU A 288 -5.47 19.34 20.70
CA GLU A 288 -6.00 20.52 21.40
C GLU A 288 -4.84 21.32 22.00
N PRO A 289 -4.92 22.67 22.05
CA PRO A 289 -3.88 23.54 22.58
C PRO A 289 -3.86 23.51 24.11
N THR A 290 -3.51 22.36 24.68
CA THR A 290 -3.37 22.17 26.13
C THR A 290 -1.98 22.55 26.62
N GLU A 291 -1.83 22.82 27.91
CA GLU A 291 -0.54 23.17 28.52
C GLU A 291 0.53 22.10 28.27
N ASP A 292 0.16 20.81 28.30
CA ASP A 292 1.06 19.69 28.03
C ASP A 292 1.57 19.67 26.57
N VAL A 293 0.70 20.01 25.61
CA VAL A 293 1.07 20.12 24.19
C VAL A 293 1.96 21.35 23.97
N MET A 294 1.68 22.46 24.66
CA MET A 294 2.54 23.65 24.60
C MET A 294 3.94 23.37 25.17
N GLN A 295 4.04 22.65 26.29
CA GLN A 295 5.33 22.20 26.85
C GLN A 295 6.08 21.22 25.93
N MET A 296 5.36 20.39 25.17
CA MET A 296 5.94 19.50 24.16
C MET A 296 6.60 20.27 23.02
N ILE A 297 5.99 21.38 22.57
CA ILE A 297 6.52 22.23 21.50
C ILE A 297 7.79 22.97 21.96
N GLU A 298 7.83 23.44 23.21
CA GLU A 298 8.95 24.24 23.74
C GLU A 298 10.19 23.43 24.15
N GLY A 299 10.01 22.14 24.49
CA GLY A 299 11.09 21.20 24.80
C GLY A 299 11.68 21.34 26.21
N LYS A 300 11.72 20.25 27.00
CA LYS A 300 12.36 20.23 28.34
C LYS A 300 13.88 20.05 28.25
N PRO A 301 14.70 20.72 29.09
CA PRO A 301 16.15 20.49 29.16
C PRO A 301 16.49 19.07 29.65
N ASP A 302 17.47 18.44 29.02
CA ASP A 302 17.78 17.00 29.16
C ASP A 302 18.43 16.67 30.52
N SER A 303 17.88 15.68 31.25
CA SER A 303 18.44 15.26 32.55
C SER A 303 19.75 14.45 32.40
N PRO A 304 20.66 14.47 33.40
CA PRO A 304 21.93 13.73 33.37
C PRO A 304 21.75 12.22 33.15
N ALA A 305 20.64 11.65 33.63
CA ALA A 305 20.27 10.25 33.43
C ALA A 305 19.88 9.95 31.97
N LYS A 306 19.19 10.88 31.28
CA LYS A 306 18.91 10.79 29.83
C LYS A 306 20.20 10.90 29.01
N LYS A 307 21.18 11.74 29.40
CA LYS A 307 22.50 11.80 28.75
C LYS A 307 23.28 10.48 28.85
N ARG A 308 23.28 9.84 30.02
CA ARG A 308 23.90 8.51 30.23
C ARG A 308 23.19 7.39 29.47
N ARG A 309 21.85 7.42 29.44
CA ARG A 309 21.03 6.45 28.69
C ARG A 309 21.12 6.66 27.18
N ARG A 310 21.26 7.89 26.68
CA ARG A 310 21.59 8.22 25.28
C ARG A 310 22.99 7.73 24.90
N ARG A 311 24.00 7.89 25.77
CA ARG A 311 25.35 7.32 25.56
C ARG A 311 25.35 5.78 25.55
N ARG A 312 24.54 5.13 26.39
CA ARG A 312 24.37 3.67 26.39
C ARG A 312 23.53 3.16 25.20
N LYS A 313 22.46 3.85 24.80
CA LYS A 313 21.68 3.54 23.59
C LYS A 313 22.45 3.80 22.29
N LYS A 314 23.29 4.84 22.22
CA LYS A 314 24.24 5.05 21.10
C LYS A 314 25.29 3.93 20.96
N LYS A 315 25.53 3.15 22.03
CA LYS A 315 26.49 2.05 22.03
C LYS A 315 25.84 0.67 21.86
N ALA A 316 24.51 0.59 21.92
CA ALA A 316 23.74 -0.67 21.89
C ALA A 316 22.69 -0.72 20.76
N ALA A 317 22.55 0.36 19.98
CA ALA A 317 21.77 0.35 18.73
C ALA A 317 22.73 0.11 17.56
N ASN A 318 23.07 -1.15 17.31
CA ASN A 318 23.33 -1.57 15.93
C ASN A 318 21.98 -1.55 15.22
N LYS A 319 21.69 -0.40 14.62
CA LYS A 319 20.76 -0.28 13.49
C LYS A 319 21.40 -1.06 12.33
N PRO A 320 20.67 -1.70 11.39
CA PRO A 320 21.27 -2.02 10.11
C PRO A 320 21.84 -0.70 9.58
N GLU A 321 23.15 -0.68 9.40
CA GLU A 321 23.91 0.47 8.94
C GLU A 321 23.31 0.88 7.59
N THR A 322 22.90 2.15 7.47
CA THR A 322 22.46 2.67 6.17
C THR A 322 23.73 2.74 5.35
N LEU A 323 23.92 1.75 4.48
CA LEU A 323 25.13 1.66 3.67
C LEU A 323 25.25 2.95 2.86
N VAL A 324 26.44 3.54 2.90
CA VAL A 324 26.76 4.61 1.94
C VAL A 324 26.61 4.03 0.52
N PRO A 325 26.13 4.79 -0.48
CA PRO A 325 25.83 4.30 -1.82
C PRO A 325 26.91 3.38 -2.43
N GLU A 326 28.18 3.75 -2.26
CA GLU A 326 29.33 2.97 -2.74
C GLU A 326 29.46 1.60 -2.05
N GLU A 327 29.21 1.53 -0.74
CA GLU A 327 29.25 0.28 0.03
C GLU A 327 28.07 -0.63 -0.31
N MET A 328 26.88 -0.06 -0.56
CA MET A 328 25.70 -0.82 -0.99
C MET A 328 25.96 -1.53 -2.31
N LEU A 329 26.50 -0.81 -3.29
CA LEU A 329 26.81 -1.37 -4.60
C LEU A 329 27.92 -2.41 -4.51
N ALA A 330 29.01 -2.13 -3.79
CA ALA A 330 30.10 -3.09 -3.61
C ALA A 330 29.60 -4.39 -2.96
N ARG A 331 28.73 -4.29 -1.96
CA ARG A 331 28.13 -5.47 -1.32
C ARG A 331 27.16 -6.22 -2.23
N ALA A 332 26.34 -5.52 -3.01
CA ALA A 332 25.41 -6.15 -3.95
C ALA A 332 26.18 -6.94 -5.02
N ILE A 333 27.25 -6.33 -5.57
CA ILE A 333 28.15 -6.99 -6.54
C ILE A 333 28.80 -8.23 -5.92
N ALA A 334 29.35 -8.12 -4.72
CA ALA A 334 29.97 -9.25 -4.03
C ALA A 334 28.97 -10.38 -3.76
N PHE A 335 27.75 -10.04 -3.34
CA PHE A 335 26.69 -10.99 -3.07
C PHE A 335 26.24 -11.73 -4.34
N ALA A 336 25.95 -11.00 -5.42
CA ALA A 336 25.59 -11.58 -6.70
C ALA A 336 26.73 -12.46 -7.27
N ALA A 337 27.98 -12.01 -7.16
CA ALA A 337 29.15 -12.77 -7.63
C ALA A 337 29.32 -14.10 -6.90
N GLU A 338 29.10 -14.12 -5.58
CA GLU A 338 29.17 -15.35 -4.79
C GLU A 338 28.01 -16.30 -5.12
N LYS A 339 26.78 -15.78 -5.23
CA LYS A 339 25.59 -16.60 -5.50
C LYS A 339 25.57 -17.20 -6.90
N HIS A 340 26.10 -16.48 -7.90
CA HIS A 340 26.20 -16.94 -9.28
C HIS A 340 27.55 -17.60 -9.63
N LYS A 341 28.42 -17.88 -8.65
CA LYS A 341 29.81 -18.32 -8.87
C LYS A 341 29.97 -19.54 -9.78
N GLU A 342 29.07 -20.51 -9.65
CA GLU A 342 29.09 -21.76 -10.42
C GLU A 342 28.17 -21.73 -11.65
N GLN A 343 27.56 -20.59 -11.95
CA GLN A 343 26.60 -20.43 -13.05
C GLN A 343 27.25 -19.81 -14.29
N THR A 344 26.79 -20.25 -15.47
CA THR A 344 27.20 -19.70 -16.76
C THR A 344 25.98 -19.25 -17.56
N ARG A 345 26.17 -18.28 -18.46
CA ARG A 345 25.10 -17.83 -19.35
C ARG A 345 24.68 -18.97 -20.28
N LYS A 346 23.37 -19.14 -20.45
CA LYS A 346 22.73 -20.25 -21.18
C LYS A 346 23.41 -20.54 -22.53
N GLY A 347 23.97 -21.74 -22.66
CA GLY A 347 24.61 -22.21 -23.89
C GLY A 347 25.98 -21.60 -24.20
N THR A 348 26.67 -21.02 -23.20
CA THR A 348 28.00 -20.42 -23.33
C THR A 348 28.90 -20.79 -22.14
N SER A 349 30.20 -20.49 -22.22
CA SER A 349 31.15 -20.59 -21.09
C SER A 349 31.33 -19.26 -20.34
N ILE A 350 30.51 -18.25 -20.62
CA ILE A 350 30.62 -16.92 -20.01
C ILE A 350 30.04 -16.98 -18.59
N PRO A 351 30.76 -16.51 -17.55
CA PRO A 351 30.26 -16.46 -16.18
C PRO A 351 28.95 -15.66 -16.08
N TYR A 352 27.98 -16.16 -15.30
CA TYR A 352 26.66 -15.53 -15.21
C TYR A 352 26.70 -14.08 -14.73
N ILE A 353 27.62 -13.77 -13.80
CA ILE A 353 27.83 -12.43 -13.22
C ILE A 353 28.01 -11.31 -14.25
N VAL A 354 28.45 -11.63 -15.49
CA VAL A 354 28.56 -10.64 -16.57
C VAL A 354 27.21 -9.98 -16.87
N HIS A 355 26.10 -10.72 -16.79
CA HIS A 355 24.77 -10.18 -17.06
C HIS A 355 24.27 -9.21 -15.99
N PRO A 356 24.27 -9.56 -14.69
CA PRO A 356 23.97 -8.60 -13.62
C PRO A 356 24.86 -7.33 -13.66
N MET A 357 26.14 -7.46 -14.02
CA MET A 357 27.02 -6.31 -14.16
C MET A 357 26.66 -5.42 -15.36
N GLU A 358 26.30 -6.02 -16.50
CA GLU A 358 25.79 -5.27 -17.65
C GLU A 358 24.45 -4.59 -17.35
N ALA A 359 23.53 -5.27 -16.65
CA ALA A 359 22.26 -4.71 -16.22
C ALA A 359 22.47 -3.51 -15.29
N ALA A 360 23.37 -3.63 -14.30
CA ALA A 360 23.72 -2.53 -13.41
C ALA A 360 24.33 -1.33 -14.16
N ALA A 361 25.22 -1.59 -15.12
CA ALA A 361 25.81 -0.54 -15.95
C ALA A 361 24.75 0.18 -16.81
N ILE A 362 23.75 -0.55 -17.32
CA ILE A 362 22.61 0.04 -18.04
C ILE A 362 21.75 0.87 -17.09
N ALA A 363 21.40 0.35 -15.91
CA ALA A 363 20.60 1.05 -14.91
C ALA A 363 21.24 2.37 -14.49
N ALA A 364 22.57 2.40 -14.31
CA ALA A 364 23.34 3.59 -13.99
C ALA A 364 23.33 4.67 -15.10
N THR A 365 22.87 4.35 -16.32
CA THR A 365 22.65 5.36 -17.37
C THR A 365 21.27 6.02 -17.27
N MET A 366 20.38 5.48 -16.45
CA MET A 366 18.98 5.90 -16.32
C MET A 366 18.64 6.44 -14.93
N SER A 367 19.38 6.03 -13.89
CA SER A 367 19.17 6.44 -12.51
C SER A 367 20.49 6.60 -11.75
N ASP A 368 20.57 7.63 -10.89
CA ASP A 368 21.66 7.84 -9.93
C ASP A 368 21.37 7.18 -8.57
N ASP A 369 20.22 6.51 -8.42
CA ASP A 369 19.81 5.87 -7.18
C ASP A 369 20.52 4.52 -6.99
N ALA A 370 21.34 4.44 -5.93
CA ALA A 370 22.11 3.25 -5.61
C ALA A 370 21.25 2.01 -5.32
N CYS A 371 20.00 2.18 -4.85
CA CYS A 371 19.10 1.05 -4.62
C CYS A 371 18.62 0.47 -5.95
N VAL A 372 18.34 1.31 -6.96
CA VAL A 372 17.92 0.86 -8.30
C VAL A 372 19.06 0.12 -8.99
N ILE A 373 20.28 0.66 -8.91
CA ILE A 373 21.46 0.02 -9.48
C ILE A 373 21.77 -1.29 -8.72
N ALA A 374 21.66 -1.31 -7.38
CA ALA A 374 21.83 -2.53 -6.59
C ALA A 374 20.75 -3.59 -6.92
N ALA A 375 19.50 -3.18 -7.11
CA ALA A 375 18.43 -4.08 -7.53
C ALA A 375 18.71 -4.66 -8.92
N ALA A 376 19.24 -3.87 -9.86
CA ALA A 376 19.68 -4.38 -11.17
C ALA A 376 20.83 -5.41 -11.06
N VAL A 377 21.72 -5.27 -10.07
CA VAL A 377 22.73 -6.31 -9.76
C VAL A 377 22.09 -7.57 -9.18
N LEU A 378 21.02 -7.43 -8.39
CA LEU A 378 20.43 -8.52 -7.63
C LEU A 378 19.19 -9.15 -8.29
N HIS A 379 18.70 -8.63 -9.41
CA HIS A 379 17.37 -8.97 -9.94
C HIS A 379 17.13 -10.48 -10.15
N ASP A 380 18.15 -11.24 -10.53
CA ASP A 380 18.05 -12.69 -10.77
C ASP A 380 18.35 -13.56 -9.53
N VAL A 381 18.88 -13.00 -8.43
CA VAL A 381 19.37 -13.83 -7.31
C VAL A 381 18.24 -14.55 -6.57
N LEU A 382 17.00 -14.05 -6.63
CA LEU A 382 15.82 -14.73 -6.07
C LEU A 382 15.31 -15.86 -6.96
N GLU A 383 15.40 -15.70 -8.30
CA GLU A 383 14.85 -16.67 -9.26
C GLU A 383 15.86 -17.79 -9.57
N ASP A 384 17.15 -17.46 -9.69
CA ASP A 384 18.17 -18.36 -10.23
C ASP A 384 19.15 -18.91 -9.17
N CYS A 385 19.11 -18.46 -7.91
CA CYS A 385 20.01 -18.95 -6.86
C CYS A 385 19.27 -19.67 -5.73
N GLU A 386 19.64 -20.93 -5.48
CA GLU A 386 19.06 -21.70 -4.38
C GLU A 386 19.41 -21.11 -3.00
N GLY A 387 18.43 -21.12 -2.10
CA GLY A 387 18.60 -20.73 -0.70
C GLY A 387 18.81 -19.22 -0.49
N VAL A 388 18.41 -18.38 -1.46
CA VAL A 388 18.28 -16.93 -1.26
C VAL A 388 16.80 -16.61 -1.07
N THR A 389 16.46 -15.93 0.02
CA THR A 389 15.10 -15.50 0.32
C THR A 389 14.96 -13.98 0.22
N GLN A 390 13.72 -13.50 0.09
CA GLN A 390 13.45 -12.06 0.12
C GLN A 390 13.92 -11.43 1.45
N ASP A 391 13.77 -12.14 2.56
CA ASP A 391 14.26 -11.71 3.88
C ASP A 391 15.78 -11.54 3.90
N ASP A 392 16.54 -12.39 3.19
CA ASP A 392 18.00 -12.25 3.10
C ASP A 392 18.39 -10.94 2.39
N ILE A 393 17.67 -10.59 1.32
CA ILE A 393 17.89 -9.34 0.58
C ILE A 393 17.46 -8.13 1.42
N GLU A 394 16.32 -8.21 2.09
CA GLU A 394 15.83 -7.14 2.96
C GLU A 394 16.79 -6.88 4.13
N ASN A 395 17.28 -7.93 4.78
CA ASN A 395 18.24 -7.80 5.88
C ASN A 395 19.60 -7.28 5.42
N ALA A 396 20.03 -7.61 4.20
CA ALA A 396 21.34 -7.23 3.69
C ALA A 396 21.36 -5.83 3.04
N PHE A 397 20.29 -5.45 2.33
CA PHE A 397 20.24 -4.28 1.44
C PHE A 397 19.05 -3.35 1.72
N GLY A 398 18.11 -3.76 2.58
CA GLY A 398 16.94 -2.99 2.96
C GLY A 398 15.69 -3.35 2.17
N ALA A 399 14.53 -3.05 2.76
CA ALA A 399 13.21 -3.39 2.22
C ALA A 399 13.00 -2.87 0.79
N HIS A 400 13.51 -1.68 0.47
CA HIS A 400 13.30 -1.09 -0.84
C HIS A 400 14.05 -1.84 -1.97
N VAL A 401 15.27 -2.32 -1.73
CA VAL A 401 15.98 -3.17 -2.71
C VAL A 401 15.28 -4.52 -2.85
N ALA A 402 14.80 -5.09 -1.73
CA ALA A 402 14.03 -6.33 -1.76
C ALA A 402 12.73 -6.21 -2.56
N ASP A 403 12.01 -5.09 -2.42
CA ASP A 403 10.79 -4.80 -3.18
C ASP A 403 11.07 -4.72 -4.69
N LEU A 404 12.15 -4.04 -5.10
CA LEU A 404 12.55 -3.93 -6.50
C LEU A 404 12.94 -5.28 -7.10
N VAL A 405 13.71 -6.10 -6.36
CA VAL A 405 14.12 -7.43 -6.82
C VAL A 405 12.92 -8.40 -6.88
N SER A 406 12.02 -8.32 -5.91
CA SER A 406 10.80 -9.13 -5.87
C SER A 406 9.86 -8.81 -7.05
N ALA A 407 9.77 -7.54 -7.45
CA ALA A 407 8.95 -7.11 -8.58
C ALA A 407 9.38 -7.72 -9.93
N GLU A 408 10.68 -8.00 -10.10
CA GLU A 408 11.20 -8.67 -11.29
C GLU A 408 11.00 -10.19 -11.27
N THR A 409 10.76 -10.78 -10.10
CA THR A 409 10.59 -12.23 -9.94
C THR A 409 9.19 -12.65 -10.38
N CYS A 410 9.09 -13.63 -11.29
CA CYS A 410 7.80 -14.07 -11.83
C CYS A 410 6.95 -14.79 -10.77
N SER A 411 5.81 -14.21 -10.39
CA SER A 411 4.90 -14.77 -9.37
C SER A 411 3.96 -15.88 -9.91
N ALA A 412 4.29 -16.48 -11.05
CA ALA A 412 3.45 -17.49 -11.69
C ALA A 412 3.60 -18.86 -11.00
N SER A 413 2.54 -19.68 -11.02
CA SER A 413 2.59 -21.05 -10.48
C SER A 413 3.65 -21.90 -11.16
N GLU A 414 4.27 -22.83 -10.43
CA GLU A 414 5.29 -23.73 -10.96
C GLU A 414 4.82 -24.52 -12.20
N ASP A 415 3.53 -24.83 -12.29
CA ASP A 415 2.91 -25.53 -13.42
C ASP A 415 2.53 -24.62 -14.62
N ALA A 416 2.71 -23.30 -14.52
CA ALA A 416 2.29 -22.38 -15.58
C ALA A 416 3.13 -22.56 -16.86
N SER A 417 2.48 -22.50 -18.02
CA SER A 417 3.17 -22.56 -19.31
C SER A 417 4.09 -21.36 -19.50
N TRP A 418 5.12 -21.49 -20.35
CA TRP A 418 6.04 -20.39 -20.66
C TRP A 418 5.31 -19.11 -21.08
N LYS A 419 4.24 -19.24 -21.88
CA LYS A 419 3.46 -18.09 -22.34
C LYS A 419 2.71 -17.42 -21.18
N GLU A 420 2.13 -18.18 -20.28
CA GLU A 420 1.44 -17.66 -19.09
C GLU A 420 2.41 -16.95 -18.15
N ARG A 421 3.59 -17.54 -17.89
CA ARG A 421 4.64 -16.88 -17.09
C ARG A 421 5.04 -15.54 -17.70
N LYS A 422 5.32 -15.51 -19.02
CA LYS A 422 5.66 -14.27 -19.72
C LYS A 422 4.52 -13.28 -19.80
N GLN A 423 3.26 -13.73 -19.86
CA GLN A 423 2.10 -12.83 -19.75
C GLN A 423 1.98 -12.24 -18.35
N THR A 424 2.21 -13.01 -17.29
CA THR A 424 2.24 -12.50 -15.91
C THR A 424 3.31 -11.42 -15.75
N THR A 425 4.52 -11.64 -16.27
CA THR A 425 5.57 -10.60 -16.26
C THR A 425 5.13 -9.34 -17.00
N LEU A 426 4.47 -9.45 -18.16
CA LEU A 426 3.95 -8.29 -18.88
C LEU A 426 2.87 -7.55 -18.05
N ASP A 427 1.94 -8.29 -17.44
CA ASP A 427 0.88 -7.73 -16.60
C ASP A 427 1.44 -7.00 -15.37
N GLN A 428 2.50 -7.55 -14.74
CA GLN A 428 3.22 -6.90 -13.64
C GLN A 428 3.87 -5.59 -14.09
N LEU A 429 4.57 -5.61 -15.23
CA LEU A 429 5.27 -4.43 -15.75
C LEU A 429 4.31 -3.31 -16.22
N VAL A 430 3.06 -3.62 -16.58
CA VAL A 430 2.07 -2.59 -16.95
C VAL A 430 1.70 -1.68 -15.78
N ILE A 431 1.77 -2.18 -14.54
CA ILE A 431 1.43 -1.43 -13.32
C ILE A 431 2.67 -1.06 -12.50
N ALA A 432 3.86 -1.40 -13.00
CA ALA A 432 5.12 -1.17 -12.32
C ALA A 432 5.45 0.34 -12.26
N ASP A 433 6.13 0.74 -11.19
CA ASP A 433 6.66 2.09 -11.08
C ASP A 433 7.91 2.29 -11.97
N GLU A 434 8.35 3.54 -12.08
CA GLU A 434 9.48 3.87 -12.96
C GLU A 434 10.78 3.17 -12.55
N GLU A 435 11.03 2.98 -11.26
CA GLU A 435 12.24 2.33 -10.76
C GLU A 435 12.27 0.85 -11.17
N GLN A 436 11.13 0.16 -11.04
CA GLN A 436 10.93 -1.20 -11.51
C GLN A 436 11.07 -1.29 -13.04
N LEU A 437 10.48 -0.35 -13.80
CA LEU A 437 10.64 -0.31 -15.26
C LEU A 437 12.11 -0.10 -15.70
N ILE A 438 12.89 0.66 -14.93
CA ILE A 438 14.34 0.84 -15.17
C ILE A 438 15.09 -0.47 -14.95
N VAL A 439 14.80 -1.20 -13.87
CA VAL A 439 15.41 -2.52 -13.61
C VAL A 439 15.03 -3.50 -14.73
N ALA A 440 13.74 -3.60 -15.05
CA ALA A 440 13.22 -4.45 -16.13
C ALA A 440 13.89 -4.14 -17.47
N LEU A 441 13.93 -2.87 -17.87
CA LEU A 441 14.55 -2.46 -19.13
C LEU A 441 16.05 -2.79 -19.14
N SER A 442 16.73 -2.64 -18.01
CA SER A 442 18.16 -2.97 -17.88
C SER A 442 18.44 -4.45 -18.09
N ASP A 443 17.65 -5.32 -17.45
CA ASP A 443 17.68 -6.75 -17.69
C ASP A 443 17.37 -7.07 -19.17
N LYS A 444 16.21 -6.64 -19.68
CA LYS A 444 15.76 -7.02 -21.03
C LYS A 444 16.70 -6.50 -22.11
N LEU A 445 17.34 -5.34 -21.90
CA LEU A 445 18.37 -4.82 -22.80
C LEU A 445 19.64 -5.67 -22.77
N SER A 446 20.13 -6.03 -21.59
CA SER A 446 21.28 -6.94 -21.45
C SER A 446 21.01 -8.29 -22.15
N ASN A 447 19.82 -8.84 -21.96
CA ASN A 447 19.38 -10.08 -22.60
C ASN A 447 19.28 -9.98 -24.13
N ILE A 448 18.68 -8.91 -24.68
CA ILE A 448 18.56 -8.77 -26.15
C ILE A 448 19.92 -8.44 -26.81
N ARG A 449 20.84 -7.78 -26.12
CA ARG A 449 22.22 -7.56 -26.60
C ARG A 449 22.95 -8.88 -26.80
N GLN A 450 22.87 -9.78 -25.81
CA GLN A 450 23.45 -11.11 -25.96
C GLN A 450 22.74 -11.89 -27.09
N MET A 451 21.40 -11.90 -27.09
CA MET A 451 20.61 -12.59 -28.11
C MET A 451 20.98 -12.12 -29.52
N LYS A 452 21.21 -10.81 -29.72
CA LYS A 452 21.64 -10.26 -31.01
C LYS A 452 23.00 -10.78 -31.43
N ARG A 453 24.00 -10.77 -30.54
CA ARG A 453 25.36 -11.28 -30.83
C ARG A 453 25.31 -12.75 -31.23
N ASP A 454 24.57 -13.56 -30.49
CA ASP A 454 24.41 -14.99 -30.80
C ASP A 454 23.63 -15.19 -32.10
N TYR A 455 22.58 -14.39 -32.35
CA TYR A 455 21.78 -14.48 -33.56
C TYR A 455 22.60 -14.14 -34.81
N ASP A 456 23.53 -13.19 -34.73
CA ASP A 456 24.44 -12.87 -35.84
C ASP A 456 25.43 -14.01 -36.13
N ALA A 457 25.85 -14.74 -35.10
CA ALA A 457 26.82 -15.82 -35.23
C ALA A 457 26.21 -17.12 -35.78
N ILE A 458 25.03 -17.50 -35.27
CA ILE A 458 24.43 -18.83 -35.55
C ILE A 458 23.00 -18.78 -36.11
N GLY A 459 22.44 -17.58 -36.32
CA GLY A 459 21.12 -17.39 -36.91
C GLY A 459 20.00 -18.02 -36.07
N ASN A 460 19.02 -18.63 -36.73
CA ASN A 460 17.85 -19.22 -36.06
C ASN A 460 18.19 -20.44 -35.18
N LYS A 461 19.38 -21.06 -35.32
CA LYS A 461 19.82 -22.15 -34.43
C LYS A 461 19.94 -21.71 -32.97
N LEU A 462 20.06 -20.40 -32.72
CA LEU A 462 20.04 -19.83 -31.38
C LEU A 462 18.81 -20.28 -30.56
N PHE A 463 17.64 -20.34 -31.19
CA PHE A 463 16.40 -20.62 -30.46
C PHE A 463 16.33 -22.06 -29.92
N GLU A 464 17.14 -22.97 -30.45
CA GLU A 464 17.28 -24.35 -29.96
C GLU A 464 17.92 -24.43 -28.56
N ARG A 465 18.57 -23.34 -28.09
CA ARG A 465 19.17 -23.27 -26.75
C ARG A 465 18.15 -22.96 -25.64
N PHE A 466 16.93 -22.57 -25.98
CA PHE A 466 15.89 -22.20 -25.01
C PHE A 466 14.88 -23.33 -24.84
N SER A 467 14.20 -23.36 -23.69
CA SER A 467 13.09 -24.31 -23.43
C SER A 467 11.93 -24.15 -24.42
N VAL A 468 11.67 -22.93 -24.89
CA VAL A 468 10.78 -22.64 -26.01
C VAL A 468 11.60 -22.30 -27.24
N THR A 469 11.51 -23.13 -28.27
CA THR A 469 12.32 -23.00 -29.51
C THR A 469 11.66 -22.17 -30.60
N ASP A 470 10.36 -21.85 -30.47
CA ASP A 470 9.65 -21.04 -31.46
C ASP A 470 10.06 -19.56 -31.40
N LYS A 471 10.80 -19.10 -32.42
CA LYS A 471 11.17 -17.69 -32.61
C LYS A 471 9.98 -16.73 -32.54
N LYS A 472 8.79 -17.13 -32.99
CA LYS A 472 7.60 -16.27 -32.99
C LYS A 472 7.11 -15.98 -31.57
N MET A 473 7.27 -16.92 -30.65
CA MET A 473 6.92 -16.75 -29.23
C MET A 473 7.84 -15.74 -28.55
N HIS A 474 9.15 -15.82 -28.82
CA HIS A 474 10.12 -14.80 -28.37
C HIS A 474 9.81 -13.44 -29.00
N ALA A 475 9.50 -13.40 -30.31
CA ALA A 475 9.13 -12.17 -31.00
C ALA A 475 7.87 -11.52 -30.42
N TRP A 476 6.87 -12.31 -30.01
CA TRP A 476 5.70 -11.80 -29.32
C TRP A 476 6.10 -11.15 -27.99
N TYR A 477 6.84 -11.86 -27.15
CA TYR A 477 7.23 -11.37 -25.83
C TYR A 477 8.05 -10.07 -25.90
N TYR A 478 9.11 -10.02 -26.72
CA TYR A 478 9.95 -8.83 -26.85
C TYR A 478 9.24 -7.65 -27.52
N ARG A 479 8.24 -7.90 -28.39
CA ARG A 479 7.42 -6.82 -28.95
C ARG A 479 6.44 -6.27 -27.91
N SER A 480 5.80 -7.13 -27.12
CA SER A 480 4.95 -6.69 -26.02
C SER A 480 5.75 -5.90 -24.98
N LEU A 481 7.00 -6.30 -24.70
CA LEU A 481 7.90 -5.53 -23.83
C LEU A 481 8.18 -4.12 -24.34
N LYS A 482 8.25 -3.90 -25.67
CA LYS A 482 8.38 -2.53 -26.21
C LYS A 482 7.17 -1.68 -25.84
N ASP A 483 5.97 -2.25 -25.94
CA ASP A 483 4.73 -1.53 -25.62
C ASP A 483 4.64 -1.22 -24.12
N VAL A 484 5.03 -2.18 -23.26
CA VAL A 484 4.96 -2.02 -21.80
C VAL A 484 6.06 -1.10 -21.25
N LEU A 485 7.26 -1.12 -21.84
CA LEU A 485 8.39 -0.27 -21.44
C LEU A 485 8.35 1.13 -22.10
N GLU A 486 7.29 1.48 -22.81
CA GLU A 486 7.12 2.81 -23.42
C GLU A 486 7.20 3.98 -22.42
N PRO A 487 6.75 3.88 -21.15
CA PRO A 487 6.87 4.98 -20.19
C PRO A 487 8.32 5.42 -19.92
N VAL A 488 9.30 4.51 -20.11
CA VAL A 488 10.73 4.79 -19.98
C VAL A 488 11.41 5.08 -21.33
N SER A 489 10.63 5.40 -22.36
CA SER A 489 11.11 5.61 -23.74
C SER A 489 12.06 6.79 -23.93
N ARG A 490 12.04 7.75 -22.99
CA ARG A 490 12.96 8.90 -22.97
C ARG A 490 14.43 8.51 -22.78
N PHE A 491 14.71 7.34 -22.22
CA PHE A 491 16.08 6.87 -22.03
C PHE A 491 16.66 6.28 -23.31
N SER A 492 17.94 6.54 -23.57
CA SER A 492 18.66 6.01 -24.73
C SER A 492 18.69 4.47 -24.74
N ALA A 493 18.71 3.84 -23.56
CA ALA A 493 18.63 2.40 -23.37
C ALA A 493 17.35 1.81 -24.00
N TYR A 494 16.19 2.45 -23.85
CA TYR A 494 14.96 2.00 -24.50
C TYR A 494 15.05 2.06 -26.02
N THR A 495 15.64 3.13 -26.54
CA THR A 495 15.84 3.28 -27.99
C THR A 495 16.75 2.19 -28.55
N GLU A 496 17.81 1.83 -27.83
CA GLU A 496 18.68 0.71 -28.19
C GLU A 496 17.93 -0.63 -28.13
N PHE A 497 17.23 -0.91 -27.02
CA PHE A 497 16.42 -2.10 -26.83
C PHE A 497 15.44 -2.29 -28.00
N SER A 498 14.69 -1.24 -28.33
CA SER A 498 13.70 -1.23 -29.40
C SER A 498 14.30 -1.56 -30.78
N LYS A 499 15.50 -1.04 -31.07
CA LYS A 499 16.25 -1.31 -32.32
C LYS A 499 16.76 -2.75 -32.37
N LEU A 500 17.29 -3.27 -31.26
CA LEU A 500 17.80 -4.64 -31.19
C LEU A 500 16.67 -5.66 -31.36
N VAL A 501 15.52 -5.44 -30.72
CA VAL A 501 14.31 -6.26 -30.90
C VAL A 501 13.90 -6.29 -32.38
N ASP A 502 13.83 -5.14 -33.03
CA ASP A 502 13.48 -5.06 -34.46
C ASP A 502 14.54 -5.73 -35.35
N SER A 503 15.81 -5.72 -34.94
CA SER A 503 16.89 -6.35 -35.69
C SER A 503 16.88 -7.89 -35.57
N VAL A 504 16.53 -8.46 -34.42
CA VAL A 504 16.48 -9.92 -34.20
C VAL A 504 15.19 -10.52 -34.78
N PHE A 505 14.05 -9.85 -34.59
CA PHE A 505 12.72 -10.38 -34.91
C PHE A 505 12.07 -9.77 -36.16
N GLY A 506 12.68 -8.73 -36.74
CA GLY A 506 12.10 -7.95 -37.84
C GLY A 506 11.02 -6.98 -37.36
N ARG A 507 10.83 -5.89 -38.12
CA ARG A 507 9.75 -4.93 -37.87
C ARG A 507 8.38 -5.57 -38.06
N LYS A 508 7.40 -5.18 -37.24
CA LYS A 508 6.00 -5.60 -37.38
C LYS A 508 5.49 -5.13 -38.75
N ARG A 509 5.12 -6.05 -39.64
CA ARG A 509 4.40 -5.68 -40.87
C ARG A 509 3.02 -5.19 -40.44
N LEU A 510 2.75 -3.89 -40.60
CA LEU A 510 1.40 -3.36 -40.53
C LEU A 510 0.57 -4.06 -41.64
N PRO A 511 -0.67 -4.50 -41.37
CA PRO A 511 -1.53 -5.02 -42.41
C PRO A 511 -1.66 -3.95 -43.52
N LYS A 512 -1.45 -4.35 -44.78
CA LYS A 512 -1.71 -3.48 -45.93
C LYS A 512 -3.20 -3.10 -45.86
N ASN A 513 -3.49 -1.81 -45.75
CA ASN A 513 -4.84 -1.30 -45.95
C ASN A 513 -5.34 -1.83 -47.30
N GLU A 514 -6.45 -2.54 -47.29
CA GLU A 514 -7.24 -2.83 -48.49
C GLU A 514 -7.61 -1.48 -49.10
N GLU A 515 -6.95 -1.13 -50.21
CA GLU A 515 -7.41 -0.07 -51.09
C GLU A 515 -8.83 -0.41 -51.51
N LYS A 516 -9.78 0.38 -51.01
CA LYS A 516 -11.13 0.47 -51.54
C LYS A 516 -11.03 0.72 -53.05
N GLN A 517 -11.21 -0.34 -53.84
CA GLN A 517 -11.67 -0.22 -55.21
C GLN A 517 -13.07 0.40 -55.14
N THR A 518 -13.12 1.71 -55.36
CA THR A 518 -14.30 2.38 -55.88
C THR A 518 -14.08 2.45 -57.38
N ASN A 519 -14.75 1.53 -58.09
CA ASN A 519 -15.12 1.69 -59.49
C ASN A 519 -16.64 1.75 -59.55
#